data_AF-A0A416EDB6-F1
#
_entry.id   AF-A0A416EDB6-F1
#
_cell.length_a   1.000
_cell.length_b   1.000
_cell.length_c   1.000
_cell.angle_alpha   90.00
_cell.angle_beta   90.00
_cell.angle_gamma   90.00
#
_symmetry.space_group_name_H-M   'P 1'
#
loop_
_entity.id
_entity.type
_entity.pdbx_description
1 polymer ?
#
loop_
_entity_poly.entity_id
_entity_poly.type
_entity_poly.pdbx_seq_one_letter_code
_entity_poly.pdbx_strand_id
1 'polypeptide(L)'
;MGPAAEHILIWCFSAAGCDHRCLDDMVLSAVKRKFIMSENINKLLITEEELSDYIIVPYRGKFKGYMWADIKSDDEPADFEKPADACVELVDPITNVRKRVSVNVDPEEKRLYIEENNFNCYWKKMKNAIFQRNRLQSFLEKTGLPAYADADDQVDLSLYENGNRQAVIRHDRITIIGKPLDEAARILQSKRASAMDNKKLRYVFSASNRFVHDKACPLVKNISDTDFRASEELPEGRTCCLFCTDMMYIRKGCGDDFKNCRLYQQFFRRGHIDEKELGKLINEYQADIHIEDKDTLRIKCGEDQWMLSLKPDGQATLMHNNYIMINEKERYISGGFHDQNLLPGSSAVRALHYLEAYKWEGHLTAMAARKPEEQDMKAAETMMDPGTGADRRRSIWTRIRSWYASVKARLSSYKR
;
A
#
# COMPACT_ATOMS: atom_id res chain seq x y z
N MET A 1 56.61 33.21 39.68
CA MET A 1 57.30 32.85 40.94
C MET A 1 56.30 32.06 41.77
N GLY A 2 56.49 30.75 41.93
CA GLY A 2 55.85 30.01 43.05
C GLY A 2 56.64 30.25 44.35
N PRO A 3 56.59 29.36 45.37
CA PRO A 3 55.69 28.22 45.64
C PRO A 3 55.29 28.11 47.15
N ALA A 4 54.87 26.90 47.58
CA ALA A 4 54.71 26.35 48.95
C ALA A 4 53.31 26.51 49.60
N ALA A 5 52.71 25.55 50.31
CA ALA A 5 52.97 24.14 50.70
C ALA A 5 51.57 23.56 51.09
N GLU A 6 51.23 22.30 50.83
CA GLU A 6 51.40 21.16 51.76
C GLU A 6 51.12 21.46 53.24
N HIS A 7 50.49 20.50 53.94
CA HIS A 7 50.01 20.49 55.35
C HIS A 7 48.52 20.82 55.56
N ILE A 8 47.70 19.78 55.72
CA ILE A 8 46.91 19.46 56.93
C ILE A 8 46.38 18.04 56.73
N LEU A 9 47.22 17.07 57.07
CA LEU A 9 46.83 15.73 57.49
C LEU A 9 47.87 15.35 58.55
N ILE A 10 47.38 14.71 59.61
CA ILE A 10 48.11 14.22 60.79
C ILE A 10 48.32 15.32 61.85
N TRP A 11 47.52 15.26 62.90
CA TRP A 11 48.01 15.13 64.28
C TRP A 11 46.93 14.43 65.13
N CYS A 12 47.39 13.65 66.11
CA CYS A 12 46.65 12.75 67.00
C CYS A 12 46.29 11.37 66.39
N PHE A 13 47.19 10.40 66.53
CA PHE A 13 47.04 9.31 67.51
C PHE A 13 48.31 8.45 67.50
N SER A 14 49.25 8.77 68.39
CA SER A 14 50.17 7.81 68.99
C SER A 14 50.02 7.99 70.49
N ALA A 15 49.27 7.09 71.12
CA ALA A 15 49.41 6.65 72.51
C ALA A 15 48.19 5.80 72.92
N ALA A 16 48.49 4.74 73.67
CA ALA A 16 47.58 3.86 74.40
C ALA A 16 46.85 2.78 73.57
N GLY A 17 47.30 1.54 73.78
CA GLY A 17 46.60 0.35 73.33
C GLY A 17 45.20 0.24 73.94
N CYS A 18 44.26 -0.23 73.13
CA CYS A 18 43.01 -0.80 73.58
C CYS A 18 42.47 -1.76 72.52
N ASP A 19 41.79 -2.77 73.02
CA ASP A 19 41.42 -4.04 72.40
C ASP A 19 40.67 -3.96 71.05
N HIS A 20 40.91 -5.00 70.23
CA HIS A 20 40.26 -5.32 68.96
C HIS A 20 38.73 -5.57 69.02
N ARG A 21 38.03 -5.11 70.07
CA ARG A 21 36.60 -5.34 70.30
C ARG A 21 35.73 -4.07 70.31
N CYS A 22 36.27 -2.90 69.95
CA CYS A 22 35.48 -1.66 69.81
C CYS A 22 35.19 -1.23 68.36
N LEU A 23 35.71 -1.94 67.35
CA LEU A 23 35.46 -1.61 65.93
C LEU A 23 34.12 -2.17 65.41
N ASP A 24 33.67 -3.32 65.92
CA ASP A 24 32.41 -3.91 65.45
C ASP A 24 31.17 -3.14 65.97
N ASP A 25 31.23 -2.60 67.19
CA ASP A 25 30.13 -1.78 67.73
C ASP A 25 30.07 -0.35 67.14
N MET A 26 31.19 0.19 66.65
CA MET A 26 31.19 1.47 65.92
C MET A 26 30.69 1.32 64.47
N VAL A 27 30.92 0.18 63.82
CA VAL A 27 30.39 -0.08 62.47
C VAL A 27 28.88 -0.37 62.53
N LEU A 28 28.40 -1.09 63.55
CA LEU A 28 26.96 -1.33 63.75
C LEU A 28 26.18 -0.09 64.24
N SER A 29 26.86 0.87 64.90
CA SER A 29 26.29 2.16 65.27
C SER A 29 26.29 3.19 64.13
N ALA A 30 27.30 3.13 63.24
CA ALA A 30 27.39 4.00 62.06
C ALA A 30 26.38 3.62 60.94
N VAL A 31 25.95 2.36 60.88
CA VAL A 31 24.87 1.91 59.98
C VAL A 31 23.49 2.36 60.45
N LYS A 32 23.36 2.96 61.65
CA LYS A 32 22.05 3.32 62.25
C LYS A 32 21.72 4.80 62.41
N ARG A 33 22.53 5.76 61.96
CA ARG A 33 22.12 7.20 62.01
C ARG A 33 22.69 8.07 60.89
N LYS A 34 21.89 8.29 59.83
CA LYS A 34 21.45 9.62 59.38
C LYS A 34 20.39 9.52 58.27
N PHE A 35 19.24 8.95 58.62
CA PHE A 35 18.00 9.32 57.93
C PHE A 35 17.69 10.78 58.33
N ILE A 36 17.98 11.72 57.44
CA ILE A 36 17.46 13.09 57.56
C ILE A 36 15.99 13.01 57.19
N MET A 37 15.14 12.76 58.19
CA MET A 37 13.69 12.85 58.04
C MET A 37 13.31 14.32 58.01
N SER A 38 13.12 14.86 56.80
CA SER A 38 12.39 16.12 56.64
C SER A 38 10.90 15.81 56.56
N GLU A 39 10.12 16.44 57.44
CA GLU A 39 8.68 16.32 57.57
C GLU A 39 7.96 16.71 56.26
N ASN A 40 7.75 15.73 55.38
CA ASN A 40 6.59 15.54 54.53
C ASN A 40 6.81 14.30 53.62
N ILE A 41 6.21 13.19 54.03
CA ILE A 41 5.91 11.96 53.25
C ILE A 41 7.11 11.03 52.98
N ASN A 42 6.98 9.79 53.46
CA ASN A 42 7.87 8.62 53.32
C ASN A 42 8.29 8.32 51.86
N LYS A 43 9.21 9.09 51.29
CA LYS A 43 9.83 8.78 49.99
C LYS A 43 11.33 8.61 50.16
N LEU A 44 11.87 7.54 49.58
CA LEU A 44 13.31 7.29 49.52
C LEU A 44 13.98 8.47 48.77
N LEU A 45 15.07 9.02 49.30
CA LEU A 45 15.83 10.08 48.65
C LEU A 45 17.04 9.47 47.95
N ILE A 46 17.15 9.68 46.64
CA ILE A 46 18.31 9.30 45.83
C ILE A 46 19.11 10.56 45.56
N THR A 47 20.38 10.54 45.94
CA THR A 47 21.34 11.61 45.67
C THR A 47 21.87 11.55 44.24
N GLU A 48 22.47 12.65 43.76
CA GLU A 48 23.17 12.67 42.47
C GLU A 48 24.26 11.61 42.36
N GLU A 49 24.88 11.27 43.49
CA GLU A 49 25.89 10.23 43.59
C GLU A 49 25.26 8.84 43.37
N GLU A 50 24.21 8.50 44.10
CA GLU A 50 23.55 7.19 44.00
C GLU A 50 22.90 6.94 42.64
N LEU A 51 22.64 7.99 41.85
CA LEU A 51 21.97 7.88 40.56
C LEU A 51 22.73 6.99 39.55
N SER A 52 24.07 6.97 39.58
CA SER A 52 24.85 6.13 38.67
C SER A 52 24.69 4.63 38.92
N ASP A 53 24.17 4.25 40.09
CA ASP A 53 24.02 2.86 40.49
C ASP A 53 22.74 2.24 39.93
N TYR A 54 21.88 3.04 39.29
CA TYR A 54 20.58 2.60 38.78
C TYR A 54 20.51 2.60 37.24
N ILE A 55 19.80 1.61 36.69
CA ILE A 55 19.29 1.61 35.31
C ILE A 55 18.04 2.49 35.28
N ILE A 56 18.02 3.48 34.40
CA ILE A 56 16.93 4.46 34.31
C ILE A 56 15.91 3.98 33.27
N VAL A 57 14.68 3.76 33.70
CA VAL A 57 13.59 3.18 32.91
C VAL A 57 12.47 4.23 32.74
N PRO A 58 12.51 5.05 31.67
CA PRO A 58 11.43 5.99 31.40
C PRO A 58 10.14 5.27 31.00
N TYR A 59 8.96 5.83 31.31
CA TYR A 59 7.67 5.25 30.93
C TYR A 59 6.60 6.29 30.57
N ARG A 60 5.57 5.86 29.83
CA ARG A 60 4.42 6.69 29.42
C ARG A 60 3.23 6.59 30.37
N GLY A 61 2.69 7.74 30.75
CA GLY A 61 1.43 7.83 31.49
C GLY A 61 1.60 7.57 32.99
N LYS A 62 0.65 6.87 33.61
CA LYS A 62 0.74 6.53 35.04
C LYS A 62 1.55 5.26 35.23
N PHE A 63 2.44 5.24 36.21
CA PHE A 63 3.08 4.01 36.67
C PHE A 63 1.99 3.08 37.19
N LYS A 64 1.79 1.93 36.55
CA LYS A 64 0.77 0.96 36.95
C LYS A 64 1.48 -0.32 37.35
N GLY A 65 1.07 -0.92 38.46
CA GLY A 65 1.70 -2.12 39.01
C GLY A 65 1.70 -3.34 38.07
N TYR A 66 0.92 -3.35 36.99
CA TYR A 66 1.00 -4.39 35.96
C TYR A 66 2.12 -4.15 34.93
N MET A 67 2.59 -2.92 34.73
CA MET A 67 3.78 -2.66 33.90
C MET A 67 5.02 -3.30 34.53
N TRP A 68 5.01 -3.51 35.85
CA TRP A 68 6.02 -4.29 36.57
C TRP A 68 5.89 -5.80 36.30
N ALA A 69 4.66 -6.33 36.21
CA ALA A 69 4.41 -7.73 35.87
C ALA A 69 4.76 -8.08 34.41
N ASP A 70 4.61 -7.15 33.47
CA ASP A 70 4.98 -7.37 32.05
C ASP A 70 6.50 -7.34 31.79
N ILE A 71 7.30 -6.82 32.74
CA ILE A 71 8.77 -6.71 32.64
C ILE A 71 9.49 -7.96 33.18
N LYS A 72 8.85 -8.75 34.05
CA LYS A 72 9.42 -9.98 34.60
C LYS A 72 8.62 -11.21 34.15
N SER A 73 9.32 -12.29 33.80
CA SER A 73 8.71 -13.53 33.31
C SER A 73 7.76 -14.15 34.34
N ASP A 74 6.71 -14.84 33.86
CA ASP A 74 5.62 -15.48 34.63
C ASP A 74 6.06 -16.48 35.74
N ASP A 75 7.35 -16.77 35.87
CA ASP A 75 7.91 -17.78 36.78
C ASP A 75 8.43 -17.24 38.14
N GLU A 76 8.35 -15.94 38.43
CA GLU A 76 8.82 -15.38 39.73
C GLU A 76 7.73 -15.30 40.82
N PRO A 77 8.05 -15.59 42.10
CA PRO A 77 7.07 -15.78 43.18
C PRO A 77 6.31 -14.50 43.59
N ALA A 78 5.09 -14.70 44.09
CA ALA A 78 4.08 -13.68 44.39
C ALA A 78 4.40 -12.70 45.56
N ASP A 79 5.55 -12.85 46.21
CA ASP A 79 5.92 -12.11 47.43
C ASP A 79 6.83 -10.89 47.18
N PHE A 80 7.06 -10.49 45.92
CA PHE A 80 7.92 -9.36 45.58
C PHE A 80 7.30 -7.99 45.94
N GLU A 81 8.08 -7.17 46.66
CA GLU A 81 7.68 -5.82 47.06
C GLU A 81 7.56 -4.89 45.85
N LYS A 82 6.50 -4.07 45.82
CA LYS A 82 6.29 -3.08 44.76
C LYS A 82 7.40 -2.02 44.77
N PRO A 83 7.76 -1.44 43.61
CA PRO A 83 8.71 -0.33 43.54
C PRO A 83 8.34 0.78 44.52
N ALA A 84 9.32 1.22 45.30
CA ALA A 84 9.13 2.21 46.35
C ALA A 84 9.01 3.62 45.76
N ASP A 85 8.11 4.42 46.33
CA ASP A 85 8.01 5.84 46.07
C ASP A 85 9.31 6.55 46.48
N ALA A 86 9.95 7.24 45.55
CA ALA A 86 11.24 7.88 45.77
C ALA A 86 11.33 9.26 45.11
N CYS A 87 12.42 9.98 45.40
CA CYS A 87 12.76 11.21 44.70
C CYS A 87 14.25 11.33 44.46
N VAL A 88 14.63 11.82 43.28
CA VAL A 88 16.01 12.19 42.95
C VAL A 88 16.21 13.66 43.28
N GLU A 89 17.20 13.98 44.11
CA GLU A 89 17.61 15.36 44.39
C GLU A 89 18.74 15.77 43.45
N LEU A 90 18.46 16.73 42.57
CA LEU A 90 19.40 17.32 41.63
C LEU A 90 19.81 18.71 42.13
N VAL A 91 21.10 18.98 42.20
CA VAL A 91 21.67 20.23 42.67
C VAL A 91 22.26 20.99 41.48
N ASP A 92 21.82 22.22 41.27
CA ASP A 92 22.41 23.07 40.26
C ASP A 92 23.77 23.59 40.75
N PRO A 93 24.89 23.29 40.08
CA PRO A 93 26.23 23.60 40.60
C PRO A 93 26.54 25.10 40.59
N ILE A 94 25.81 25.90 39.79
CA ILE A 94 26.03 27.35 39.68
C ILE A 94 25.15 28.09 40.67
N THR A 95 23.89 27.71 40.76
CA THR A 95 22.88 28.44 41.55
C THR A 95 22.63 27.84 42.94
N ASN A 96 23.15 26.63 43.20
CA ASN A 96 22.90 25.83 44.41
C ASN A 96 21.41 25.55 44.68
N VAL A 97 20.57 25.67 43.64
CA VAL A 97 19.15 25.38 43.72
C VAL A 97 18.95 23.88 43.65
N ARG A 98 18.27 23.32 44.66
CA ARG A 98 17.90 21.91 44.72
C ARG A 98 16.56 21.66 44.05
N LYS A 99 16.48 20.68 43.17
CA LYS A 99 15.24 20.22 42.55
C LYS A 99 15.01 18.76 42.88
N ARG A 100 13.79 18.41 43.29
CA ARG A 100 13.39 17.03 43.54
C ARG A 100 12.52 16.52 42.40
N VAL A 101 12.90 15.39 41.82
CA VAL A 101 12.16 14.71 40.76
C VAL A 101 11.53 13.46 41.34
N SER A 102 10.21 13.31 41.23
CA SER A 102 9.52 12.12 41.72
C SER A 102 9.77 10.93 40.81
N VAL A 103 10.15 9.79 41.41
CA VAL A 103 10.48 8.54 40.70
C VAL A 103 9.97 7.34 41.50
N ASN A 104 9.95 6.16 40.89
CA ASN A 104 9.78 4.89 41.62
C ASN A 104 11.07 4.09 41.50
N VAL A 105 11.45 3.36 42.54
CA VAL A 105 12.72 2.64 42.57
C VAL A 105 12.48 1.20 42.94
N ASP A 106 13.12 0.31 42.21
CA ASP A 106 13.39 -1.04 42.63
C ASP A 106 14.85 -1.10 43.12
N PRO A 107 15.07 -1.19 44.45
CA PRO A 107 16.40 -1.27 45.03
C PRO A 107 17.14 -2.59 44.71
N GLU A 108 16.41 -3.69 44.47
CA GLU A 108 17.01 -5.01 44.25
C GLU A 108 17.58 -5.13 42.84
N GLU A 109 16.78 -4.80 41.83
CA GLU A 109 17.20 -4.78 40.42
C GLU A 109 17.96 -3.50 40.04
N LYS A 110 18.09 -2.57 41.00
CA LYS A 110 18.65 -1.23 40.79
C LYS A 110 18.02 -0.54 39.58
N ARG A 111 16.69 -0.55 39.49
CA ARG A 111 15.94 0.13 38.43
C ARG A 111 15.23 1.37 38.96
N LEU A 112 15.36 2.48 38.24
CA LEU A 112 14.72 3.74 38.55
C LEU A 112 13.71 4.09 37.46
N TYR A 113 12.43 4.07 37.81
CA TYR A 113 11.32 4.36 36.94
C TYR A 113 10.93 5.83 36.99
N ILE A 114 10.95 6.49 35.83
CA ILE A 114 10.65 7.92 35.69
C ILE A 114 9.64 8.17 34.58
N GLU A 115 8.69 9.07 34.80
CA GLU A 115 7.70 9.43 33.79
C GLU A 115 8.36 10.20 32.63
N GLU A 116 7.93 9.94 31.38
CA GLU A 116 8.57 10.46 30.16
C GLU A 116 8.75 11.98 30.17
N ASN A 117 7.77 12.75 30.66
CA ASN A 117 7.89 14.21 30.70
C ASN A 117 8.96 14.64 31.71
N ASN A 118 8.98 14.04 32.89
CA ASN A 118 10.05 14.25 33.87
C ASN A 118 11.43 13.85 33.30
N PHE A 119 11.54 12.69 32.64
CA PHE A 119 12.78 12.29 31.97
C PHE A 119 13.23 13.34 30.95
N ASN A 120 12.37 13.72 30.01
CA ASN A 120 12.70 14.70 28.97
C ASN A 120 13.03 16.10 29.50
N CYS A 121 12.55 16.45 30.71
CA CYS A 121 12.86 17.72 31.38
C CYS A 121 14.19 17.69 32.15
N TYR A 122 14.54 16.56 32.76
CA TYR A 122 15.64 16.48 33.72
C TYR A 122 16.82 15.61 33.28
N TRP A 123 16.69 14.86 32.17
CA TRP A 123 17.71 13.92 31.69
C TRP A 123 19.07 14.59 31.53
N LYS A 124 19.14 15.77 30.91
CA LYS A 124 20.41 16.51 30.77
C LYS A 124 21.12 16.75 32.10
N LYS A 125 20.38 17.03 33.18
CA LYS A 125 20.95 17.24 34.52
C LYS A 125 21.39 15.93 35.15
N MET A 126 20.56 14.89 35.04
CA MET A 126 20.86 13.53 35.50
C MET A 126 22.10 12.96 34.79
N LYS A 127 22.17 13.10 33.45
CA LYS A 127 23.30 12.73 32.60
C LYS A 127 24.60 13.37 33.06
N ASN A 128 24.56 14.67 33.38
CA ASN A 128 25.73 15.37 33.91
C ASN A 128 26.17 14.84 35.28
N ALA A 129 25.23 14.58 36.19
CA ALA A 129 25.55 14.00 37.51
C ALA A 129 26.23 12.63 37.37
N ILE A 130 25.66 11.74 36.55
CA ILE A 130 26.23 10.43 36.22
C ILE A 130 27.64 10.58 35.63
N PHE A 131 27.82 11.48 34.66
CA PHE A 131 29.11 11.72 34.03
C PHE A 131 30.18 12.18 35.03
N GLN A 132 29.85 13.10 35.94
CA GLN A 132 30.79 13.57 36.96
C GLN A 132 31.20 12.43 37.90
N ARG A 133 30.25 11.57 38.30
CA ARG A 133 30.56 10.41 39.12
C ARG A 133 31.41 9.37 38.39
N ASN A 134 31.05 8.98 37.17
CA ASN A 134 31.83 8.01 36.39
C ASN A 134 33.27 8.51 36.17
N ARG A 135 33.45 9.82 35.96
CA ARG A 135 34.77 10.45 35.89
C ARG A 135 35.55 10.36 37.20
N LEU A 136 34.91 10.62 38.34
CA LEU A 136 35.52 10.47 39.68
C LEU A 136 35.84 9.00 40.01
N GLN A 137 34.99 8.06 39.61
CA GLN A 137 35.16 6.63 39.84
C GLN A 137 36.25 6.02 38.96
N SER A 138 36.38 6.47 37.70
CA SER A 138 37.53 6.13 36.85
C SER A 138 38.86 6.69 37.38
N PHE A 139 38.81 7.76 38.18
CA PHE A 139 39.97 8.33 38.88
C PHE A 139 40.27 7.61 40.20
N LEU A 140 39.28 6.93 40.79
CA LEU A 140 39.33 6.16 42.02
C LEU A 140 39.20 4.66 41.69
N GLU A 141 40.23 4.07 41.07
CA GLU A 141 40.32 2.63 40.80
C GLU A 141 40.10 1.80 42.08
N LYS A 142 38.85 1.43 42.40
CA LYS A 142 38.46 0.38 43.37
C LYS A 142 36.93 0.34 43.57
N THR A 143 36.18 -0.11 42.58
CA THR A 143 34.85 -0.71 42.80
C THR A 143 34.49 -1.49 41.55
N GLY A 144 34.30 -2.81 41.63
CA GLY A 144 33.99 -3.67 40.49
C GLY A 144 32.58 -3.47 39.90
N LEU A 145 32.16 -2.22 39.68
CA LEU A 145 30.91 -1.85 39.02
C LEU A 145 31.18 -1.49 37.54
N PRO A 146 30.22 -1.71 36.62
CA PRO A 146 30.39 -1.32 35.22
C PRO A 146 30.49 0.20 35.10
N ALA A 147 31.63 0.71 34.67
CA ALA A 147 31.74 2.09 34.22
C ALA A 147 31.09 2.19 32.84
N TYR A 148 29.92 2.81 32.76
CA TYR A 148 29.27 3.08 31.47
C TYR A 148 30.05 4.16 30.71
N ALA A 149 30.35 3.90 29.44
CA ALA A 149 31.11 4.81 28.58
C ALA A 149 30.29 6.06 28.20
N ASP A 150 28.98 5.90 27.98
CA ASP A 150 28.00 7.00 27.86
C ASP A 150 26.91 6.82 28.92
N ALA A 151 26.48 7.91 29.54
CA ALA A 151 25.36 7.90 30.47
C ALA A 151 24.03 7.54 29.79
N ASP A 152 23.92 7.72 28.47
CA ASP A 152 22.77 7.25 27.69
C ASP A 152 22.64 5.71 27.70
N ASP A 153 23.74 4.97 27.90
CA ASP A 153 23.73 3.49 27.98
C ASP A 153 23.04 2.97 29.26
N GLN A 154 22.85 3.84 30.27
CA GLN A 154 22.11 3.50 31.50
C GLN A 154 20.60 3.60 31.33
N VAL A 155 20.11 4.04 30.16
CA VAL A 155 18.68 4.24 29.92
C VAL A 155 18.08 3.05 29.18
N ASP A 156 17.17 2.35 29.85
CA ASP A 156 16.41 1.23 29.28
C ASP A 156 15.14 1.74 28.61
N LEU A 157 15.12 1.72 27.27
CA LEU A 157 13.99 2.16 26.44
C LEU A 157 13.08 1.00 25.98
N SER A 158 13.25 -0.21 26.53
CA SER A 158 12.49 -1.41 26.14
C SER A 158 10.97 -1.21 26.19
N LEU A 159 10.47 -0.40 27.13
CA LEU A 159 9.05 -0.07 27.29
C LEU A 159 8.44 0.71 26.10
N TYR A 160 9.26 1.21 25.19
CA TYR A 160 8.83 1.94 24.00
C TYR A 160 8.95 1.11 22.71
N GLU A 161 9.49 -0.09 22.79
CA GLU A 161 9.61 -0.95 21.61
C GLU A 161 8.24 -1.41 21.13
N ASN A 162 7.95 -1.20 19.85
CA ASN A 162 6.74 -1.69 19.23
C ASN A 162 7.02 -2.03 17.76
N GLY A 163 7.11 -3.33 17.45
CA GLY A 163 7.23 -3.87 16.10
C GLY A 163 8.23 -3.12 15.22
N ASN A 164 7.74 -2.16 14.43
CA ASN A 164 8.49 -1.38 13.45
C ASN A 164 9.07 -0.06 14.00
N ARG A 165 8.97 0.21 15.29
CA ARG A 165 9.44 1.45 15.93
C ARG A 165 10.38 1.13 17.10
N GLN A 166 11.42 1.93 17.21
CA GLN A 166 12.35 1.93 18.34
C GLN A 166 12.43 3.33 18.94
N ALA A 167 12.61 3.41 20.25
CA ALA A 167 12.94 4.65 20.91
C ALA A 167 14.46 4.84 20.94
N VAL A 168 14.89 6.08 20.73
CA VAL A 168 16.29 6.51 20.83
C VAL A 168 16.35 7.83 21.59
N ILE A 169 17.47 8.08 22.27
CA ILE A 169 17.73 9.41 22.86
C ILE A 169 18.31 10.30 21.76
N ARG A 170 17.65 11.43 21.46
CA ARG A 170 18.16 12.48 20.58
C ARG A 170 17.97 13.83 21.25
N HIS A 171 19.05 14.61 21.34
CA HIS A 171 19.06 15.92 22.02
C HIS A 171 18.50 15.84 23.46
N ASP A 172 19.00 14.87 24.23
CA ASP A 172 18.61 14.61 25.62
C ASP A 172 17.11 14.28 25.83
N ARG A 173 16.43 13.80 24.78
CA ARG A 173 15.00 13.46 24.81
C ARG A 173 14.71 12.14 24.10
N ILE A 174 13.68 11.44 24.58
CA ILE A 174 13.17 10.22 23.94
C ILE A 174 12.50 10.58 22.62
N THR A 175 12.98 9.98 21.53
CA THR A 175 12.42 10.13 20.18
C THR A 175 12.11 8.75 19.61
N ILE A 176 10.91 8.56 19.08
CA ILE A 176 10.53 7.31 18.41
C ILE A 176 10.89 7.42 16.93
N ILE A 177 11.72 6.48 16.45
CA ILE A 177 12.10 6.34 15.05
C ILE A 177 11.64 4.97 14.51
N GLY A 178 11.53 4.85 13.18
CA GLY A 178 11.34 3.54 12.56
C GLY A 178 12.55 2.66 12.82
N LYS A 179 12.34 1.37 13.13
CA LYS A 179 13.45 0.40 13.15
C LYS A 179 14.09 0.38 11.75
N PRO A 180 15.42 0.40 11.63
CA PRO A 180 16.09 0.22 10.35
C PRO A 180 15.61 -1.11 9.76
N LEU A 181 15.13 -1.10 8.52
CA LEU A 181 14.91 -2.35 7.80
C LEU A 181 16.26 -3.06 7.69
N ASP A 182 16.27 -4.38 7.91
CA ASP A 182 17.45 -5.16 7.59
C ASP A 182 17.77 -5.04 6.08
N GLU A 183 19.02 -5.32 5.71
CA GLU A 183 19.47 -5.13 4.32
C GLU A 183 18.67 -6.00 3.34
N ALA A 184 18.23 -7.19 3.74
CA ALA A 184 17.45 -8.08 2.89
C ALA A 184 16.04 -7.50 2.61
N ALA A 185 15.37 -6.98 3.63
CA ALA A 185 14.09 -6.30 3.53
C ALA A 185 14.20 -5.03 2.68
N ARG A 186 15.29 -4.26 2.84
CA ARG A 186 15.58 -3.09 2.00
C ARG A 186 15.73 -3.46 0.52
N ILE A 187 16.44 -4.55 0.23
CA ILE A 187 16.61 -5.06 -1.15
C ILE A 187 15.26 -5.47 -1.74
N LEU A 188 14.42 -6.18 -0.98
CA LEU A 188 13.09 -6.61 -1.44
C LEU A 188 12.16 -5.41 -1.72
N GLN A 189 12.14 -4.42 -0.82
CA GLN A 189 11.36 -3.20 -1.01
C GLN A 189 11.83 -2.41 -2.24
N SER A 190 13.15 -2.32 -2.47
CA SER A 190 13.73 -1.68 -3.65
C SER A 190 13.36 -2.42 -4.94
N LYS A 191 13.41 -3.76 -4.96
CA LYS A 191 12.98 -4.58 -6.10
C LYS A 191 11.50 -4.36 -6.42
N ARG A 192 10.63 -4.31 -5.41
CA ARG A 192 9.22 -3.99 -5.60
C ARG A 192 9.03 -2.60 -6.20
N ALA A 193 9.68 -1.57 -5.64
CA ALA A 193 9.57 -0.20 -6.14
C ALA A 193 9.99 -0.12 -7.61
N SER A 194 11.14 -0.69 -7.96
CA SER A 194 11.63 -0.79 -9.34
C SER A 194 10.63 -1.48 -10.27
N ALA A 195 10.03 -2.59 -9.82
CA ALA A 195 9.02 -3.30 -10.60
C ALA A 195 7.72 -2.50 -10.79
N MET A 196 7.28 -1.76 -9.76
CA MET A 196 6.11 -0.89 -9.83
C MET A 196 6.32 0.29 -10.78
N ASP A 197 7.53 0.85 -10.81
CA ASP A 197 7.89 1.98 -11.70
C ASP A 197 8.11 1.55 -13.15
N ASN A 198 8.55 0.31 -13.38
CA ASN A 198 8.78 -0.19 -14.74
C ASN A 198 7.46 -0.38 -15.51
N LYS A 199 7.18 0.53 -16.46
CA LYS A 199 5.95 0.53 -17.27
C LYS A 199 5.72 -0.75 -18.10
N LYS A 200 6.77 -1.51 -18.43
CA LYS A 200 6.63 -2.76 -19.19
C LYS A 200 6.00 -3.87 -18.36
N LEU A 201 6.26 -3.88 -17.05
CA LEU A 201 5.66 -4.85 -16.14
C LEU A 201 4.21 -4.44 -15.88
N ARG A 202 3.26 -5.14 -16.48
CA ARG A 202 1.83 -4.81 -16.44
C ARG A 202 1.09 -5.59 -15.36
N TYR A 203 1.55 -6.80 -15.07
CA TYR A 203 0.92 -7.73 -14.16
C TYR A 203 1.72 -7.83 -12.86
N VAL A 204 1.04 -7.68 -11.74
CA VAL A 204 1.63 -7.82 -10.39
C VAL A 204 0.94 -8.96 -9.67
N PHE A 205 1.69 -9.81 -8.98
CA PHE A 205 1.12 -10.97 -8.31
C PHE A 205 1.96 -11.43 -7.13
N SER A 206 1.32 -12.20 -6.26
CA SER A 206 2.02 -12.97 -5.24
C SER A 206 2.49 -14.30 -5.82
N ALA A 207 3.70 -14.74 -5.49
CA ALA A 207 4.18 -16.08 -5.80
C ALA A 207 3.20 -17.17 -5.32
N SER A 208 2.62 -16.98 -4.12
CA SER A 208 1.75 -17.94 -3.42
C SER A 208 0.27 -17.93 -3.85
N ASN A 209 -0.19 -16.92 -4.60
CA ASN A 209 -1.59 -16.79 -5.00
C ASN A 209 -1.75 -16.90 -6.53
N ARG A 210 -2.83 -17.52 -7.01
CA ARG A 210 -3.15 -17.66 -8.46
C ARG A 210 -3.61 -16.37 -9.14
N PHE A 211 -3.96 -15.32 -8.39
CA PHE A 211 -4.49 -14.09 -8.95
C PHE A 211 -3.40 -13.11 -9.38
N VAL A 212 -3.61 -12.47 -10.53
CA VAL A 212 -2.81 -11.33 -10.99
C VAL A 212 -3.60 -10.03 -10.86
N HIS A 213 -2.88 -8.95 -10.62
CA HIS A 213 -3.42 -7.64 -10.31
C HIS A 213 -2.86 -6.57 -11.25
N ASP A 214 -3.67 -5.56 -11.52
CA ASP A 214 -3.17 -4.29 -12.07
C ASP A 214 -2.36 -3.58 -10.98
N LYS A 215 -1.37 -2.78 -11.39
CA LYS A 215 -0.55 -1.99 -10.45
C LYS A 215 -1.37 -1.07 -9.56
N ALA A 216 -2.49 -0.55 -10.05
CA ALA A 216 -3.38 0.31 -9.28
C ALA A 216 -4.38 -0.46 -8.39
N CYS A 217 -4.33 -1.80 -8.38
CA CYS A 217 -5.26 -2.61 -7.61
C CYS A 217 -5.07 -2.38 -6.11
N PRO A 218 -6.16 -2.13 -5.34
CA PRO A 218 -6.06 -1.94 -3.90
C PRO A 218 -5.56 -3.17 -3.13
N LEU A 219 -5.62 -4.37 -3.73
CA LEU A 219 -5.15 -5.61 -3.13
C LEU A 219 -3.64 -5.81 -3.25
N VAL A 220 -2.95 -5.06 -4.13
CA VAL A 220 -1.49 -5.16 -4.30
C VAL A 220 -0.75 -4.84 -3.00
N LYS A 221 -1.30 -3.93 -2.17
CA LYS A 221 -0.73 -3.57 -0.87
C LYS A 221 -0.67 -4.76 0.12
N ASN A 222 -1.46 -5.80 -0.11
CA ASN A 222 -1.52 -6.99 0.75
C ASN A 222 -0.51 -8.06 0.33
N ILE A 223 0.17 -7.89 -0.82
CA ILE A 223 1.26 -8.78 -1.24
C ILE A 223 2.50 -8.40 -0.45
N SER A 224 3.14 -9.35 0.25
CA SER A 224 4.39 -9.10 0.95
C SER A 224 5.54 -8.89 -0.04
N ASP A 225 6.58 -8.16 0.38
CA ASP A 225 7.73 -7.89 -0.50
C ASP A 225 8.52 -9.17 -0.84
N THR A 226 8.46 -10.20 0.00
CA THR A 226 9.06 -11.54 -0.27
C THR A 226 8.36 -12.25 -1.42
N ASP A 227 7.03 -12.16 -1.47
CA ASP A 227 6.19 -12.88 -2.42
C ASP A 227 5.88 -12.04 -3.67
N PHE A 228 6.24 -10.75 -3.66
CA PHE A 228 5.98 -9.84 -4.75
C PHE A 228 6.69 -10.27 -6.04
N ARG A 229 5.92 -10.43 -7.11
CA ARG A 229 6.41 -10.71 -8.47
C ARG A 229 5.66 -9.82 -9.46
N ALA A 230 6.31 -9.57 -10.60
CA ALA A 230 5.71 -8.82 -11.69
C ALA A 230 6.17 -9.36 -13.04
N SER A 231 5.33 -9.22 -14.06
CA SER A 231 5.59 -9.70 -15.42
C SER A 231 5.03 -8.75 -16.48
N GLU A 232 5.61 -8.81 -17.68
CA GLU A 232 5.11 -8.05 -18.86
C GLU A 232 3.84 -8.68 -19.42
N GLU A 233 3.77 -10.01 -19.43
CA GLU A 233 2.65 -10.80 -19.92
C GLU A 233 1.90 -11.50 -18.79
N LEU A 234 0.65 -11.92 -19.05
CA LEU A 234 -0.14 -12.69 -18.12
C LEU A 234 0.53 -14.06 -17.92
N PRO A 235 1.00 -14.41 -16.71
CA PRO A 235 1.66 -15.70 -16.49
C PRO A 235 0.70 -16.86 -16.72
N GLU A 236 1.21 -17.93 -17.31
CA GLU A 236 0.44 -19.15 -17.56
C GLU A 236 -0.19 -19.72 -16.29
N GLY A 237 -1.41 -20.25 -16.42
CA GLY A 237 -2.16 -20.86 -15.32
C GLY A 237 -2.69 -19.88 -14.27
N ARG A 238 -2.50 -18.56 -14.45
CA ARG A 238 -3.00 -17.53 -13.53
C ARG A 238 -4.22 -16.81 -14.08
N THR A 239 -5.07 -16.34 -13.17
CA THR A 239 -6.32 -15.64 -13.49
C THR A 239 -6.27 -14.19 -13.05
N CYS A 240 -6.85 -13.28 -13.82
CA CYS A 240 -6.99 -11.89 -13.41
C CYS A 240 -7.86 -11.76 -12.15
N CYS A 241 -7.48 -10.84 -11.28
CA CYS A 241 -8.32 -10.43 -10.16
C CYS A 241 -9.60 -9.77 -10.68
N LEU A 242 -10.75 -10.13 -10.11
CA LEU A 242 -12.06 -9.61 -10.51
C LEU A 242 -12.16 -8.07 -10.43
N PHE A 243 -11.42 -7.43 -9.52
CA PHE A 243 -11.36 -5.95 -9.46
C PHE A 243 -10.54 -5.33 -10.59
N CYS A 244 -9.70 -6.12 -11.25
CA CYS A 244 -8.73 -5.67 -12.24
C CYS A 244 -9.12 -6.07 -13.66
N THR A 245 -9.95 -7.10 -13.85
CA THR A 245 -10.06 -7.74 -15.16
C THR A 245 -10.44 -6.77 -16.28
N ASP A 246 -11.49 -5.96 -16.08
CA ASP A 246 -11.89 -4.93 -17.05
C ASP A 246 -10.75 -3.95 -17.36
N MET A 247 -10.08 -3.46 -16.32
CA MET A 247 -8.96 -2.52 -16.48
C MET A 247 -7.79 -3.13 -17.23
N MET A 248 -7.51 -4.42 -17.01
CA MET A 248 -6.44 -5.13 -17.69
C MET A 248 -6.76 -5.29 -19.19
N TYR A 249 -8.00 -5.64 -19.54
CA TYR A 249 -8.41 -5.69 -20.94
C TYR A 249 -8.38 -4.31 -21.59
N ILE A 250 -8.87 -3.27 -20.91
CA ILE A 250 -8.81 -1.89 -21.42
C ILE A 250 -7.37 -1.49 -21.70
N ARG A 251 -6.45 -1.65 -20.75
CA ARG A 251 -5.03 -1.30 -20.93
C ARG A 251 -4.36 -2.09 -22.04
N LYS A 252 -4.74 -3.35 -22.21
CA LYS A 252 -4.23 -4.19 -23.30
C LYS A 252 -4.70 -3.67 -24.66
N GLY A 253 -5.98 -3.32 -24.78
CA GLY A 253 -6.57 -2.84 -26.04
C GLY A 253 -6.26 -1.38 -26.38
N CYS A 254 -6.12 -0.49 -25.40
CA CYS A 254 -5.93 0.94 -25.64
C CYS A 254 -4.47 1.35 -25.92
N GLY A 255 -3.52 0.43 -25.78
CA GLY A 255 -2.10 0.69 -25.95
C GLY A 255 -1.61 1.85 -25.09
N ASP A 256 -1.05 2.88 -25.74
CA ASP A 256 -0.48 4.05 -25.08
C ASP A 256 -1.51 5.09 -24.60
N ASP A 257 -2.82 4.89 -24.86
CA ASP A 257 -3.87 5.82 -24.43
C ASP A 257 -4.38 5.57 -23.00
N PHE A 258 -3.50 5.07 -22.12
CA PHE A 258 -3.82 4.71 -20.74
C PHE A 258 -4.32 5.89 -19.88
N LYS A 259 -4.01 7.14 -20.28
CA LYS A 259 -4.51 8.36 -19.61
C LYS A 259 -6.03 8.44 -19.62
N ASN A 260 -6.66 7.83 -20.62
CA ASN A 260 -8.10 7.87 -20.82
C ASN A 260 -8.83 6.63 -20.29
N CYS A 261 -8.15 5.69 -19.60
CA CYS A 261 -8.74 4.44 -19.09
C CYS A 261 -10.09 4.63 -18.36
N ARG A 262 -10.26 5.74 -17.63
CA ARG A 262 -11.52 6.05 -16.94
C ARG A 262 -12.68 6.30 -17.91
N LEU A 263 -12.42 6.92 -19.06
CA LEU A 263 -13.41 7.14 -20.12
C LEU A 263 -13.80 5.81 -20.78
N TYR A 264 -12.84 4.95 -21.10
CA TYR A 264 -13.13 3.60 -21.60
C TYR A 264 -14.02 2.83 -20.62
N GLN A 265 -13.68 2.80 -19.32
CA GLN A 265 -14.51 2.14 -18.31
C GLN A 265 -15.94 2.72 -18.22
N GLN A 266 -16.10 4.03 -18.42
CA GLN A 266 -17.43 4.66 -18.42
C GLN A 266 -18.21 4.28 -19.67
N PHE A 267 -17.54 4.26 -20.83
CA PHE A 267 -18.13 3.83 -22.09
C PHE A 267 -18.62 2.37 -22.01
N PHE A 268 -17.77 1.44 -21.59
CA PHE A 268 -18.14 0.02 -21.48
C PHE A 268 -19.28 -0.21 -20.49
N ARG A 269 -19.26 0.48 -19.34
CA ARG A 269 -20.36 0.43 -18.37
C ARG A 269 -21.68 0.97 -18.92
N ARG A 270 -21.66 2.09 -19.64
CA ARG A 270 -22.84 2.67 -20.29
C ARG A 270 -23.39 1.78 -21.41
N GLY A 271 -22.50 1.12 -22.14
CA GLY A 271 -22.85 0.16 -23.19
C GLY A 271 -23.29 -1.20 -22.67
N HIS A 272 -23.27 -1.42 -21.35
CA HIS A 272 -23.51 -2.72 -20.71
C HIS A 272 -22.63 -3.84 -21.30
N ILE A 273 -21.38 -3.51 -21.64
CA ILE A 273 -20.39 -4.46 -22.13
C ILE A 273 -19.70 -5.05 -20.89
N ASP A 274 -19.93 -6.34 -20.66
CA ASP A 274 -19.38 -7.06 -19.52
C ASP A 274 -17.94 -7.54 -19.77
N GLU A 275 -17.35 -8.13 -18.73
CA GLU A 275 -15.99 -8.70 -18.76
C GLU A 275 -15.82 -9.73 -19.89
N LYS A 276 -16.86 -10.52 -20.16
CA LYS A 276 -16.81 -11.59 -21.15
C LYS A 276 -16.74 -11.01 -22.57
N GLU A 277 -17.60 -10.05 -22.88
CA GLU A 277 -17.64 -9.40 -24.19
C GLU A 277 -16.38 -8.55 -24.42
N LEU A 278 -15.90 -7.84 -23.40
CA LEU A 278 -14.63 -7.12 -23.46
C LEU A 278 -13.44 -8.08 -23.62
N GLY A 279 -13.46 -9.21 -22.91
CA GLY A 279 -12.44 -10.25 -22.98
C GLY A 279 -12.34 -10.88 -24.37
N LYS A 280 -13.48 -11.19 -25.01
CA LYS A 280 -13.51 -11.66 -26.42
C LYS A 280 -12.92 -10.62 -27.35
N LEU A 281 -13.38 -9.37 -27.24
CA LEU A 281 -12.94 -8.27 -28.10
C LEU A 281 -11.41 -8.11 -28.08
N ILE A 282 -10.81 -8.12 -26.88
CA ILE A 282 -9.38 -7.86 -26.73
C ILE A 282 -8.51 -9.10 -26.94
N ASN A 283 -8.96 -10.30 -26.54
CA ASN A 283 -8.12 -11.50 -26.62
C ASN A 283 -8.37 -12.36 -27.85
N GLU A 284 -9.62 -12.51 -28.27
CA GLU A 284 -9.98 -13.36 -29.41
C GLU A 284 -9.86 -12.56 -30.71
N TYR A 285 -10.39 -11.34 -30.75
CA TYR A 285 -10.32 -10.48 -31.95
C TYR A 285 -9.06 -9.63 -32.02
N GLN A 286 -8.24 -9.66 -30.97
CA GLN A 286 -7.00 -8.87 -30.87
C GLN A 286 -7.24 -7.39 -31.20
N ALA A 287 -8.38 -6.85 -30.76
CA ALA A 287 -8.79 -5.51 -31.16
C ALA A 287 -7.97 -4.43 -30.44
N ASP A 288 -7.54 -3.43 -31.21
CA ASP A 288 -7.08 -2.15 -30.67
C ASP A 288 -8.29 -1.24 -30.48
N ILE A 289 -8.44 -0.64 -29.30
CA ILE A 289 -9.54 0.26 -28.98
C ILE A 289 -9.04 1.68 -28.76
N HIS A 290 -9.77 2.67 -29.27
CA HIS A 290 -9.46 4.08 -29.07
C HIS A 290 -10.73 4.87 -28.76
N ILE A 291 -10.74 5.62 -27.67
CA ILE A 291 -11.87 6.48 -27.30
C ILE A 291 -11.71 7.82 -28.01
N GLU A 292 -12.62 8.13 -28.92
CA GLU A 292 -12.60 9.39 -29.67
C GLU A 292 -13.21 10.52 -28.84
N ASP A 293 -14.32 10.21 -28.18
CA ASP A 293 -15.03 11.08 -27.26
C ASP A 293 -15.83 10.24 -26.24
N LYS A 294 -16.55 10.90 -25.33
CA LYS A 294 -17.30 10.22 -24.26
C LYS A 294 -18.36 9.22 -24.76
N ASP A 295 -18.79 9.35 -26.00
CA ASP A 295 -19.89 8.62 -26.62
C ASP A 295 -19.42 7.73 -27.78
N THR A 296 -18.17 7.81 -28.22
CA THR A 296 -17.67 7.10 -29.41
C THR A 296 -16.38 6.34 -29.15
N LEU A 297 -16.42 5.03 -29.40
CA LEU A 297 -15.28 4.12 -29.35
C LEU A 297 -14.92 3.64 -30.76
N ARG A 298 -13.69 3.91 -31.18
CA ARG A 298 -13.08 3.28 -32.35
C ARG A 298 -12.53 1.92 -31.97
N ILE A 299 -12.81 0.92 -32.80
CA ILE A 299 -12.35 -0.45 -32.64
C ILE A 299 -11.65 -0.85 -33.94
N LYS A 300 -10.41 -1.30 -33.87
CA LYS A 300 -9.65 -1.79 -35.02
C LYS A 300 -9.40 -3.29 -34.86
N CYS A 301 -9.85 -4.07 -35.84
CA CYS A 301 -9.63 -5.52 -35.91
C CYS A 301 -8.93 -5.82 -37.25
N GLY A 302 -7.61 -6.05 -37.22
CA GLY A 302 -6.82 -6.19 -38.44
C GLY A 302 -6.86 -4.93 -39.30
N GLU A 303 -7.39 -5.05 -40.53
CA GLU A 303 -7.56 -3.94 -41.47
C GLU A 303 -8.89 -3.17 -41.29
N ASP A 304 -9.87 -3.79 -40.62
CA ASP A 304 -11.19 -3.20 -40.44
C ASP A 304 -11.22 -2.25 -39.24
N GLN A 305 -11.90 -1.12 -39.42
CA GLN A 305 -12.14 -0.15 -38.39
C GLN A 305 -13.64 0.07 -38.21
N TRP A 306 -14.04 0.13 -36.96
CA TRP A 306 -15.43 0.27 -36.55
C TRP A 306 -15.55 1.46 -35.61
N MET A 307 -16.64 2.20 -35.74
CA MET A 307 -17.00 3.30 -34.85
C MET A 307 -18.28 2.90 -34.12
N LEU A 308 -18.15 2.53 -32.86
CA LEU A 308 -19.25 2.20 -31.98
C LEU A 308 -19.61 3.47 -31.18
N SER A 309 -20.80 4.02 -31.40
CA SER A 309 -21.26 5.20 -30.68
C SER A 309 -22.49 4.90 -29.83
N LEU A 310 -22.55 5.48 -28.63
CA LEU A 310 -23.66 5.34 -27.69
C LEU A 310 -24.46 6.64 -27.63
N LYS A 311 -25.73 6.55 -27.97
CA LYS A 311 -26.69 7.64 -27.79
C LYS A 311 -26.98 7.87 -26.30
N PRO A 312 -27.54 9.04 -25.92
CA PRO A 312 -27.90 9.33 -24.53
C PRO A 312 -28.85 8.32 -23.89
N ASP A 313 -29.70 7.69 -24.69
CA ASP A 313 -30.64 6.65 -24.28
C ASP A 313 -30.02 5.24 -24.21
N GLY A 314 -28.70 5.12 -24.42
CA GLY A 314 -27.96 3.87 -24.39
C GLY A 314 -27.99 3.06 -25.68
N GLN A 315 -28.69 3.53 -26.72
CA GLN A 315 -28.72 2.85 -28.02
C GLN A 315 -27.39 2.98 -28.75
N ALA A 316 -26.97 1.90 -29.39
CA ALA A 316 -25.73 1.85 -30.16
C ALA A 316 -25.96 2.12 -31.65
N THR A 317 -25.03 2.86 -32.25
CA THR A 317 -24.82 2.93 -33.69
C THR A 317 -23.46 2.35 -34.02
N LEU A 318 -23.36 1.73 -35.19
CA LEU A 318 -22.13 1.10 -35.64
C LEU A 318 -21.83 1.56 -37.06
N MET A 319 -20.69 2.20 -37.25
CA MET A 319 -20.16 2.50 -38.57
C MET A 319 -18.96 1.62 -38.87
N HIS A 320 -18.80 1.27 -40.14
CA HIS A 320 -17.68 0.47 -40.64
C HIS A 320 -16.90 1.26 -41.69
N ASN A 321 -15.59 1.08 -41.73
CA ASN A 321 -14.74 1.78 -42.68
C ASN A 321 -15.10 1.44 -44.12
N ASN A 322 -14.98 2.45 -44.99
CA ASN A 322 -15.18 2.25 -46.41
C ASN A 322 -14.00 1.49 -47.02
N TYR A 323 -14.27 0.76 -48.09
CA TYR A 323 -13.25 0.08 -48.87
C TYR A 323 -13.56 0.19 -50.36
N ILE A 324 -12.54 0.00 -51.19
CA ILE A 324 -12.66 -0.09 -52.64
C ILE A 324 -11.98 -1.37 -53.09
N MET A 325 -12.68 -2.13 -53.94
CA MET A 325 -12.16 -3.38 -54.51
C MET A 325 -11.02 -3.08 -55.47
N ILE A 326 -9.87 -3.72 -55.26
CA ILE A 326 -8.75 -3.69 -56.22
C ILE A 326 -8.96 -4.80 -57.26
N ASN A 327 -9.38 -5.98 -56.80
CA ASN A 327 -9.73 -7.13 -57.63
C ASN A 327 -10.84 -7.94 -56.94
N GLU A 328 -11.15 -9.15 -57.42
CA GLU A 328 -12.25 -9.98 -56.89
C GLU A 328 -12.06 -10.45 -55.45
N LYS A 329 -10.83 -10.38 -54.91
CA LYS A 329 -10.49 -10.89 -53.57
C LYS A 329 -9.85 -9.85 -52.66
N GLU A 330 -9.28 -8.80 -53.21
CA GLU A 330 -8.53 -7.79 -52.47
C GLU A 330 -9.25 -6.44 -52.48
N ARG A 331 -9.11 -5.73 -51.36
CA ARG A 331 -9.64 -4.40 -51.14
C ARG A 331 -8.56 -3.47 -50.62
N TYR A 332 -8.71 -2.18 -50.86
CA TYR A 332 -8.02 -1.15 -50.10
C TYR A 332 -9.02 -0.40 -49.22
N ILE A 333 -8.62 -0.10 -47.99
CA ILE A 333 -9.43 0.72 -47.08
C ILE A 333 -9.39 2.17 -47.53
N SER A 334 -10.55 2.73 -47.84
CA SER A 334 -10.70 4.10 -48.28
C SER A 334 -11.13 5.00 -47.11
N GLY A 335 -11.07 6.32 -47.33
CA GLY A 335 -11.48 7.28 -46.30
C GLY A 335 -12.98 7.22 -46.00
N GLY A 336 -13.33 7.39 -44.72
CA GLY A 336 -14.70 7.52 -44.26
C GLY A 336 -15.32 6.22 -43.74
N PHE A 337 -16.56 6.34 -43.28
CA PHE A 337 -17.32 5.26 -42.66
C PHE A 337 -18.75 5.25 -43.21
N HIS A 338 -19.36 4.07 -43.29
CA HIS A 338 -20.77 3.88 -43.61
C HIS A 338 -21.52 3.22 -42.46
N ASP A 339 -22.79 3.57 -42.30
CA ASP A 339 -23.65 3.02 -41.25
C ASP A 339 -24.04 1.56 -41.57
N GLN A 340 -23.89 0.68 -40.58
CA GLN A 340 -24.32 -0.72 -40.66
C GLN A 340 -25.84 -0.90 -40.49
N ASN A 341 -26.58 0.20 -40.31
CA ASN A 341 -28.03 0.25 -40.19
C ASN A 341 -28.55 -0.73 -39.13
N LEU A 342 -27.96 -0.68 -37.94
CA LEU A 342 -28.43 -1.46 -36.80
C LEU A 342 -29.92 -1.18 -36.56
N LEU A 343 -30.66 -2.22 -36.16
CA LEU A 343 -32.07 -2.08 -35.82
C LEU A 343 -32.24 -1.00 -34.72
N PRO A 344 -33.29 -0.16 -34.79
CA PRO A 344 -33.57 0.81 -33.72
C PRO A 344 -33.62 0.12 -32.36
N GLY A 345 -32.99 0.72 -31.33
CA GLY A 345 -32.89 0.11 -30.01
C GLY A 345 -31.76 -0.91 -29.84
N SER A 346 -30.88 -1.09 -30.82
CA SER A 346 -29.76 -2.04 -30.69
C SER A 346 -28.82 -1.67 -29.54
N SER A 347 -28.47 -2.66 -28.71
CA SER A 347 -27.47 -2.53 -27.65
C SER A 347 -26.04 -2.52 -28.19
N ALA A 348 -25.08 -2.00 -27.41
CA ALA A 348 -23.65 -2.05 -27.76
C ALA A 348 -23.13 -3.48 -27.92
N VAL A 349 -23.56 -4.42 -27.06
CA VAL A 349 -23.20 -5.84 -27.17
C VAL A 349 -23.65 -6.43 -28.50
N ARG A 350 -24.88 -6.14 -28.94
CA ARG A 350 -25.37 -6.55 -30.27
C ARG A 350 -24.51 -5.97 -31.39
N ALA A 351 -24.06 -4.72 -31.26
CA ALA A 351 -23.13 -4.13 -32.22
C ALA A 351 -21.78 -4.87 -32.25
N LEU A 352 -21.23 -5.27 -31.10
CA LEU A 352 -20.02 -6.08 -31.03
C LEU A 352 -20.18 -7.45 -31.72
N HIS A 353 -21.35 -8.08 -31.63
CA HIS A 353 -21.62 -9.33 -32.36
C HIS A 353 -21.63 -9.15 -33.90
N TYR A 354 -21.89 -7.94 -34.42
CA TYR A 354 -21.71 -7.68 -35.86
C TYR A 354 -20.24 -7.75 -36.26
N LEU A 355 -19.32 -7.27 -35.40
CA LEU A 355 -17.89 -7.40 -35.64
C LEU A 355 -17.46 -8.87 -35.64
N GLU A 356 -17.97 -9.66 -34.69
CA GLU A 356 -17.72 -11.11 -34.60
C GLU A 356 -18.15 -11.87 -35.85
N ALA A 357 -19.34 -11.54 -36.38
CA ALA A 357 -19.89 -12.22 -37.55
C ALA A 357 -19.24 -11.78 -38.87
N TYR A 358 -18.55 -10.63 -38.88
CA TYR A 358 -17.99 -10.08 -40.11
C TYR A 358 -16.69 -10.79 -40.50
N LYS A 359 -16.73 -11.46 -41.66
CA LYS A 359 -15.56 -12.02 -42.33
C LYS A 359 -15.55 -11.57 -43.77
N TRP A 360 -14.38 -11.16 -44.26
CA TRP A 360 -14.24 -10.63 -45.61
C TRP A 360 -14.68 -11.65 -46.67
N GLU A 361 -14.33 -12.92 -46.49
CA GLU A 361 -14.71 -13.99 -47.41
C GLU A 361 -16.22 -14.23 -47.43
N GLY A 362 -16.87 -14.11 -46.26
CA GLY A 362 -18.31 -14.17 -46.14
C GLY A 362 -18.99 -13.00 -46.85
N HIS A 363 -18.42 -11.81 -46.73
CA HIS A 363 -18.88 -10.62 -47.43
C HIS A 363 -18.75 -10.75 -48.96
N LEU A 364 -17.62 -11.26 -49.46
CA LEU A 364 -17.43 -11.56 -50.89
C LEU A 364 -18.48 -12.54 -51.40
N THR A 365 -18.79 -13.57 -50.62
CA THR A 365 -19.82 -14.58 -50.97
C THR A 365 -21.21 -13.94 -51.05
N ALA A 366 -21.56 -13.10 -50.08
CA ALA A 366 -22.84 -12.37 -50.08
C ALA A 366 -22.94 -11.38 -51.24
N MET A 367 -21.86 -10.66 -51.57
CA MET A 367 -21.82 -9.79 -52.75
C MET A 367 -21.99 -10.58 -54.05
N ALA A 368 -21.34 -11.73 -54.18
CA ALA A 368 -21.49 -12.60 -55.35
C ALA A 368 -22.92 -13.12 -55.51
N ALA A 369 -23.60 -13.45 -54.41
CA ALA A 369 -24.99 -13.87 -54.41
C ALA A 369 -25.99 -12.75 -54.77
N ARG A 370 -25.66 -11.49 -54.45
CA ARG A 370 -26.49 -10.31 -54.79
C ARG A 370 -26.37 -9.86 -56.24
N LYS A 371 -25.24 -10.09 -56.91
CA LYS A 371 -25.01 -9.69 -58.31
C LYS A 371 -26.10 -10.21 -59.27
N PRO A 372 -26.51 -11.49 -59.22
CA PRO A 372 -27.63 -11.99 -60.02
C PRO A 372 -28.96 -11.31 -59.70
N GLU A 373 -29.27 -11.09 -58.41
CA GLU A 373 -30.53 -10.47 -57.99
C GLU A 373 -30.64 -9.01 -58.45
N GLU A 374 -29.56 -8.23 -58.37
CA GLU A 374 -29.52 -6.86 -58.88
C GLU A 374 -29.61 -6.79 -60.41
N GLN A 375 -29.03 -7.77 -61.11
CA GLN A 375 -29.15 -7.88 -62.56
C GLN A 375 -30.58 -8.24 -62.97
N ASP A 376 -31.23 -9.16 -62.26
CA ASP A 376 -32.63 -9.53 -62.47
C ASP A 376 -33.59 -8.38 -62.14
N MET A 377 -33.33 -7.62 -61.08
CA MET A 377 -34.11 -6.42 -60.73
C MET A 377 -33.94 -5.30 -61.77
N LYS A 378 -32.71 -5.01 -62.20
CA LYS A 378 -32.45 -4.03 -63.27
C LYS A 378 -33.06 -4.47 -64.61
N ALA A 379 -33.00 -5.76 -64.94
CA ALA A 379 -33.66 -6.29 -66.12
C ALA A 379 -35.19 -6.14 -66.04
N ALA A 380 -35.78 -6.38 -64.85
CA ALA A 380 -37.21 -6.18 -64.61
C ALA A 380 -37.63 -4.71 -64.69
N GLU A 381 -36.82 -3.78 -64.18
CA GLU A 381 -37.04 -2.32 -64.30
C GLU A 381 -36.91 -1.85 -65.75
N THR A 382 -35.95 -2.38 -66.51
CA THR A 382 -35.77 -2.03 -67.93
C THR A 382 -36.92 -2.54 -68.81
N MET A 383 -37.58 -3.63 -68.40
CA MET A 383 -38.83 -4.11 -69.03
C MET A 383 -40.08 -3.28 -68.62
N MET A 384 -39.92 -2.25 -67.78
CA MET A 384 -40.98 -1.37 -67.26
C MET A 384 -40.76 0.11 -67.67
N ASP A 385 -40.97 0.46 -68.95
CA ASP A 385 -41.18 1.86 -69.41
C ASP A 385 -42.39 1.93 -70.41
N PRO A 386 -43.11 3.06 -70.64
CA PRO A 386 -44.50 3.19 -70.21
C PRO A 386 -45.48 3.36 -71.39
N GLY A 387 -46.22 2.30 -71.72
CA GLY A 387 -47.34 2.34 -72.66
C GLY A 387 -48.69 2.08 -71.98
N THR A 388 -49.49 3.15 -71.87
CA THR A 388 -50.95 3.27 -71.57
C THR A 388 -51.54 2.54 -70.33
N GLY A 389 -52.08 3.36 -69.40
CA GLY A 389 -52.20 3.07 -67.97
C GLY A 389 -53.54 2.56 -67.41
N ALA A 390 -54.45 1.99 -68.19
CA ALA A 390 -55.74 1.52 -67.67
C ALA A 390 -55.81 -0.01 -67.45
N ASP A 391 -55.48 -0.82 -68.47
CA ASP A 391 -55.56 -2.28 -68.36
C ASP A 391 -54.42 -2.90 -67.54
N ARG A 392 -53.27 -2.20 -67.43
CA ARG A 392 -52.11 -2.69 -66.69
C ARG A 392 -52.31 -2.72 -65.18
N ARG A 393 -53.09 -1.80 -64.59
CA ARG A 393 -53.28 -1.73 -63.12
C ARG A 393 -53.92 -3.01 -62.55
N ARG A 394 -54.85 -3.64 -63.28
CA ARG A 394 -55.43 -4.94 -62.88
C ARG A 394 -54.40 -6.08 -62.97
N SER A 395 -53.54 -6.09 -63.99
CA SER A 395 -52.50 -7.12 -64.15
C SER A 395 -51.37 -6.99 -63.12
N ILE A 396 -50.99 -5.76 -62.74
CA ILE A 396 -49.92 -5.49 -61.77
C ILE A 396 -50.31 -5.98 -60.39
N TRP A 397 -51.51 -5.66 -59.90
CA TRP A 397 -51.98 -6.18 -58.62
C TRP A 397 -52.17 -7.70 -58.61
N THR A 398 -52.54 -8.29 -59.75
CA THR A 398 -52.66 -9.74 -59.88
C THR A 398 -51.29 -10.43 -59.83
N ARG A 399 -50.26 -9.84 -60.46
CA ARG A 399 -48.88 -10.36 -60.43
C ARG A 399 -48.20 -10.15 -59.08
N ILE A 400 -48.40 -9.00 -58.42
CA ILE A 400 -47.89 -8.76 -57.05
C ILE A 400 -48.53 -9.73 -56.06
N ARG A 401 -49.86 -9.98 -56.15
CA ARG A 401 -50.52 -10.99 -55.30
C ARG A 401 -50.00 -12.41 -55.55
N SER A 402 -49.77 -12.77 -56.81
CA SER A 402 -49.24 -14.09 -57.18
C SER A 402 -47.79 -14.27 -56.68
N TRP A 403 -46.96 -13.24 -56.80
CA TRP A 403 -45.61 -13.22 -56.25
C TRP A 403 -45.61 -13.35 -54.72
N TYR A 404 -46.44 -12.54 -54.03
CA TYR A 404 -46.57 -12.59 -52.57
C TYR A 404 -47.07 -13.97 -52.09
N ALA A 405 -47.99 -14.60 -52.83
CA ALA A 405 -48.45 -15.96 -52.55
C ALA A 405 -47.32 -17.00 -52.73
N SER A 406 -46.48 -16.87 -53.75
CA SER A 406 -45.34 -17.79 -53.97
C SER A 406 -44.25 -17.62 -52.91
N VAL A 407 -43.97 -16.38 -52.48
CA VAL A 407 -43.02 -16.08 -51.41
C VAL A 407 -43.53 -16.61 -50.07
N LYS A 408 -44.83 -16.43 -49.78
CA LYS A 408 -45.47 -16.99 -48.58
C LYS A 408 -45.45 -18.52 -48.58
N ALA A 409 -45.66 -19.16 -49.73
CA ALA A 409 -45.58 -20.62 -49.88
C ALA A 409 -44.14 -21.15 -49.64
N ARG A 410 -43.13 -20.47 -50.18
CA ARG A 410 -41.71 -20.78 -49.94
C ARG A 410 -41.31 -20.58 -48.47
N LEU A 411 -41.80 -19.52 -47.82
CA LEU A 411 -41.53 -19.29 -46.40
C LEU A 411 -42.23 -20.32 -45.50
N SER A 412 -43.39 -20.85 -45.91
CA SER A 412 -44.06 -21.94 -45.19
C SER A 412 -43.40 -23.31 -45.37
N SER A 413 -42.66 -23.55 -46.46
CA SER A 413 -41.91 -24.80 -46.66
C SER A 413 -40.61 -24.88 -45.85
N TYR A 414 -40.11 -23.75 -45.33
CA TYR A 414 -38.93 -23.68 -44.46
C TYR A 414 -39.25 -23.84 -42.95
N LYS A 415 -40.52 -24.03 -42.58
CA LYS A 415 -40.97 -24.26 -41.18
C LYS A 415 -41.39 -25.71 -40.90
N ARG A 416 -40.81 -26.70 -41.59
CA ARG A 416 -40.91 -28.12 -41.18
C ARG A 416 -39.55 -28.65 -40.75
#